data_AF-A0AAF0T706-F1
#
_entry.id   AF-A0AAF0T706-F1
#
_cell.length_a   1.000
_cell.length_b   1.000
_cell.length_c   1.000
_cell.angle_alpha   90.00
_cell.angle_beta   90.00
_cell.angle_gamma   90.00
#
_symmetry.space_group_name_H-M   'P 1'
#
loop_
_entity.id
_entity.type
_entity.pdbx_description
1 polymer ?
#
loop_
_entity_poly.entity_id
_entity_poly.type
_entity_poly.pdbx_seq_one_letter_code
_entity_poly.pdbx_strand_id
1 'polypeptide(L)'
;VVPSSEYIFSVYEDGRRYIVCLEQKVCTCERFQLDEIPCAHAIAVLKHKNIINMHPYCSDYYKPNALEKTYEVAMVPMPDKEDWSVPDYVLYEIVLPPRYRRLVGRPRKRRKKNVDEKITVNKNSCGHYGQEGHNRRTCTFFPKEK
;
A
#
# COMPACT_ATOMS: atom_id res chain seq x y z
N VAL A 1 -11.33 -0.88 -26.01
CA VAL A 1 -11.42 -2.37 -26.02
C VAL A 1 -11.57 -2.79 -27.46
N VAL A 2 -10.80 -3.78 -27.93
CA VAL A 2 -10.86 -4.31 -29.29
C VAL A 2 -11.08 -5.81 -29.20
N PRO A 3 -12.17 -6.37 -29.74
CA PRO A 3 -12.39 -7.82 -29.77
C PRO A 3 -11.40 -8.49 -30.71
N SER A 4 -10.82 -9.61 -30.29
CA SER A 4 -10.02 -10.51 -31.13
C SER A 4 -10.76 -11.81 -31.43
N SER A 5 -11.56 -12.30 -30.48
CA SER A 5 -12.51 -13.40 -30.64
C SER A 5 -13.76 -13.14 -29.77
N GLU A 6 -14.64 -14.13 -29.65
CA GLU A 6 -15.81 -14.04 -28.76
C GLU A 6 -15.42 -13.81 -27.29
N TYR A 7 -14.32 -14.42 -26.85
CA TYR A 7 -13.88 -14.43 -25.45
C TYR A 7 -12.57 -13.67 -25.21
N ILE A 8 -11.80 -13.36 -26.27
CA ILE A 8 -10.48 -12.71 -26.19
C ILE A 8 -10.57 -11.26 -26.65
N PHE A 9 -10.05 -10.35 -25.83
CA PHE A 9 -10.09 -8.91 -26.07
C PHE A 9 -8.74 -8.27 -25.80
N SER A 10 -8.37 -7.29 -26.63
CA SER A 10 -7.26 -6.38 -26.39
C SER A 10 -7.76 -5.08 -25.76
N VAL A 11 -7.25 -4.73 -24.59
CA VAL A 11 -7.56 -3.48 -23.87
C VAL A 11 -6.32 -2.60 -23.86
N TYR A 12 -6.47 -1.33 -24.22
CA TYR A 12 -5.38 -0.37 -24.20
C TYR A 12 -5.58 0.61 -23.04
N GLU A 13 -4.57 0.75 -22.21
CA GLU A 13 -4.53 1.66 -21.06
C GLU A 13 -3.12 2.23 -20.97
N ASP A 14 -3.00 3.57 -20.93
CA ASP A 14 -1.72 4.30 -20.84
C ASP A 14 -0.65 3.84 -21.85
N GLY A 15 -1.06 3.58 -23.09
CA GLY A 15 -0.16 3.14 -24.16
C GLY A 15 0.30 1.68 -24.06
N ARG A 16 -0.17 0.92 -23.07
CA ARG A 16 0.08 -0.51 -22.93
C ARG A 16 -1.12 -1.33 -23.39
N ARG A 17 -0.84 -2.50 -23.94
CA ARG A 17 -1.85 -3.47 -24.38
C ARG A 17 -1.97 -4.61 -23.37
N TYR A 18 -3.19 -4.86 -22.91
CA TYR A 18 -3.54 -5.99 -22.06
C TYR A 18 -4.46 -6.94 -22.82
N ILE A 19 -4.24 -8.24 -22.66
CA ILE A 19 -5.09 -9.28 -23.26
C ILE A 19 -5.96 -9.85 -22.15
N VAL A 20 -7.27 -9.83 -22.37
CA VAL A 20 -8.29 -10.36 -21.46
C VAL A 20 -8.94 -11.57 -22.13
N CYS A 21 -8.97 -12.70 -21.43
CA CYS A 21 -9.74 -13.88 -21.79
C CYS A 21 -10.88 -14.06 -20.77
N LEU A 22 -12.12 -13.80 -21.18
CA LEU A 22 -13.28 -13.90 -20.29
C LEU A 22 -13.64 -15.35 -19.92
N GLU A 23 -13.43 -16.29 -20.84
CA GLU A 23 -13.74 -17.71 -20.63
C GLU A 23 -12.83 -18.31 -19.55
N GLN A 24 -11.54 -18.05 -19.65
CA GLN A 24 -10.55 -18.53 -18.68
C GLN A 24 -10.41 -17.63 -17.45
N LYS A 25 -11.09 -16.47 -17.42
CA LYS A 25 -10.95 -15.45 -16.36
C LYS A 25 -9.51 -14.97 -16.16
N VAL A 26 -8.78 -14.76 -17.25
CA VAL A 26 -7.35 -14.36 -17.25
C VAL A 26 -7.18 -12.97 -17.84
N CYS A 27 -6.25 -12.20 -17.27
CA CYS A 27 -5.74 -10.97 -17.85
C CYS A 27 -4.21 -10.95 -17.80
N THR A 28 -3.56 -10.37 -18.81
CA THR A 28 -2.10 -10.14 -18.78
C THR A 28 -1.65 -9.11 -17.75
N CYS A 29 -2.57 -8.43 -17.05
CA CYS A 29 -2.26 -7.62 -15.87
C CYS A 29 -2.16 -8.43 -14.57
N GLU A 30 -2.39 -9.74 -14.66
CA GLU A 30 -2.32 -10.74 -13.58
C GLU A 30 -3.38 -10.67 -12.49
N ARG A 31 -4.03 -9.53 -12.32
CA ARG A 31 -5.04 -9.36 -11.26
C ARG A 31 -6.27 -10.23 -11.40
N PHE A 32 -6.73 -10.53 -12.63
CA PHE A 32 -7.96 -11.31 -12.79
C PHE A 32 -7.80 -12.73 -12.24
N GLN A 33 -6.67 -13.38 -12.51
CA GLN A 33 -6.38 -14.71 -11.98
C GLN A 33 -5.89 -14.70 -10.52
N LEU A 34 -5.24 -13.62 -10.06
CA LEU A 34 -4.74 -13.54 -8.68
C LEU A 34 -5.84 -13.21 -7.68
N ASP A 35 -6.65 -12.20 -7.98
CA ASP A 35 -7.75 -11.76 -7.12
C ASP A 35 -9.02 -12.59 -7.35
N GLU A 36 -9.04 -13.43 -8.40
CA GLU A 36 -10.19 -14.22 -8.86
C GLU A 36 -11.50 -13.39 -9.04
N ILE A 37 -11.34 -12.09 -9.28
CA ILE A 37 -12.39 -11.10 -9.53
C ILE A 37 -12.00 -10.31 -10.78
N PRO A 38 -12.95 -9.88 -11.63
CA PRO A 38 -12.66 -9.05 -12.79
C PRO A 38 -11.78 -7.83 -12.44
N CYS A 39 -10.59 -7.78 -13.02
CA CYS A 39 -9.73 -6.60 -12.93
C CYS A 39 -10.32 -5.42 -13.75
N ALA A 40 -9.72 -4.23 -13.65
CA ALA A 40 -10.18 -3.04 -14.38
C ALA A 40 -10.31 -3.29 -15.90
N HIS A 41 -9.38 -4.03 -16.50
CA HIS A 41 -9.43 -4.38 -17.92
C HIS A 41 -10.57 -5.34 -18.25
N ALA A 42 -10.77 -6.38 -17.42
CA ALA A 42 -11.89 -7.30 -17.58
C ALA A 42 -13.23 -6.60 -17.43
N ILE A 43 -13.37 -5.71 -16.44
CA ILE A 43 -14.56 -4.86 -16.26
C ILE A 43 -14.81 -4.00 -17.51
N ALA A 44 -13.76 -3.40 -18.09
CA ALA A 44 -13.90 -2.63 -19.32
C ALA A 44 -14.43 -3.48 -20.49
N VAL A 45 -13.98 -4.73 -20.61
CA VAL A 45 -14.49 -5.69 -21.60
C VAL A 45 -15.94 -6.06 -21.32
N LEU A 46 -16.30 -6.38 -20.07
CA LEU A 46 -17.66 -6.73 -19.68
C LEU A 46 -18.65 -5.59 -19.99
N LYS A 47 -18.27 -4.35 -19.66
CA LYS A 47 -19.03 -3.15 -20.02
C LYS A 47 -19.16 -2.99 -21.53
N HIS A 48 -18.08 -3.23 -22.29
CA HIS A 48 -18.12 -3.19 -23.76
C HIS A 48 -19.08 -4.26 -24.35
N LYS A 49 -19.24 -5.42 -23.71
CA LYS A 49 -20.24 -6.44 -24.08
C LYS A 49 -21.64 -6.17 -23.51
N ASN A 50 -21.89 -5.00 -22.90
CA ASN A 50 -23.15 -4.65 -22.23
C ASN A 50 -23.59 -5.67 -21.15
N ILE A 51 -22.62 -6.31 -20.49
CA ILE A 51 -22.90 -7.24 -19.39
C ILE A 51 -23.09 -6.44 -18.11
N ILE A 52 -24.31 -6.45 -17.59
CA ILE A 52 -24.68 -5.77 -16.35
C ILE A 52 -24.29 -6.63 -15.14
N ASN A 53 -24.62 -7.92 -15.18
CA ASN A 53 -24.31 -8.84 -14.08
C ASN A 53 -22.89 -9.41 -14.23
N MET A 54 -21.96 -8.90 -13.45
CA MET A 54 -20.55 -9.34 -13.45
C MET A 54 -20.27 -10.50 -12.49
N HIS A 55 -21.21 -10.87 -11.60
CA HIS A 55 -21.02 -11.94 -10.61
C HIS A 55 -20.57 -13.29 -11.20
N PRO A 56 -21.03 -13.74 -12.39
CA PRO A 56 -20.55 -15.00 -12.99
C PRO A 56 -19.05 -15.02 -13.28
N TYR A 57 -18.43 -13.85 -13.41
CA TYR A 57 -17.00 -13.71 -13.70
C TYR A 57 -16.13 -13.70 -12.44
N CYS A 58 -16.72 -13.55 -11.25
CA CYS A 58 -16.01 -13.74 -9.99
C CYS A 58 -15.85 -15.24 -9.65
N SER A 59 -14.91 -15.56 -8.77
CA SER A 59 -14.79 -16.89 -8.17
C SER A 59 -15.92 -17.19 -7.19
N ASP A 60 -16.16 -18.48 -6.98
CA ASP A 60 -17.12 -18.99 -6.00
C ASP A 60 -16.75 -18.60 -4.58
N TYR A 61 -15.47 -18.33 -4.31
CA TYR A 61 -14.97 -17.85 -3.01
C TYR A 61 -15.69 -16.58 -2.54
N TYR A 62 -16.12 -15.72 -3.47
CA TYR A 62 -16.80 -14.46 -3.16
C TYR A 62 -18.33 -14.56 -3.14
N LYS A 63 -18.89 -15.76 -3.25
CA LYS A 63 -20.35 -15.97 -3.21
C LYS A 63 -20.84 -16.11 -1.76
N PRO A 64 -22.08 -15.69 -1.47
CA PRO A 64 -22.68 -15.86 -0.14
C PRO A 64 -22.58 -17.29 0.41
N ASN A 65 -22.72 -18.30 -0.45
CA ASN A 65 -22.61 -19.70 -0.06
C ASN A 65 -21.22 -20.06 0.48
N ALA A 66 -20.14 -19.43 -0.02
CA ALA A 66 -18.79 -19.66 0.50
C ALA A 66 -18.63 -19.02 1.90
N LEU A 67 -19.23 -17.84 2.11
CA LEU A 67 -19.30 -17.21 3.42
C LEU A 67 -20.06 -18.10 4.42
N GLU A 68 -21.25 -18.58 4.05
CA GLU A 68 -22.07 -19.46 4.89
C GLU A 68 -21.30 -20.72 5.27
N LYS A 69 -20.66 -21.40 4.31
CA LYS A 69 -19.81 -22.57 4.56
C LYS A 69 -18.65 -22.29 5.50
N THR A 70 -18.09 -21.08 5.48
CA THR A 70 -17.01 -20.68 6.40
C THR A 70 -17.48 -20.67 7.85
N TYR A 71 -18.76 -20.36 8.09
CA TYR A 71 -19.38 -20.31 9.41
C TYR A 71 -20.31 -21.50 9.71
N GLU A 72 -20.32 -22.52 8.85
CA GLU A 72 -21.11 -23.74 9.05
C GLU A 72 -20.65 -24.51 10.30
N VAL A 73 -19.37 -24.37 10.66
CA VAL A 73 -18.82 -24.95 11.88
C VAL A 73 -19.32 -24.16 13.09
N ALA A 74 -20.05 -24.85 13.97
CA ALA A 74 -20.52 -24.27 15.22
C ALA A 74 -19.34 -23.75 16.06
N MET A 75 -19.36 -22.46 16.38
CA MET A 75 -18.45 -21.88 17.37
C MET A 75 -18.93 -22.31 18.75
N VAL A 76 -18.27 -23.32 19.33
CA VAL A 76 -18.53 -23.72 20.71
C VAL A 76 -18.02 -22.61 21.62
N PRO A 77 -18.85 -22.02 22.49
CA PRO A 77 -18.37 -21.04 23.45
C PRO A 77 -17.30 -21.66 24.33
N MET A 78 -16.27 -20.88 24.65
CA MET A 78 -15.28 -21.33 25.62
C MET A 78 -15.99 -21.55 26.96
N PRO A 79 -15.87 -22.73 27.59
CA PRO A 79 -16.47 -22.99 28.89
C PRO A 79 -15.91 -22.04 29.94
N ASP A 80 -16.61 -21.88 31.07
CA ASP A 80 -16.09 -21.10 32.17
C ASP A 80 -14.79 -21.71 32.70
N LYS A 81 -13.91 -20.85 33.24
CA LYS A 81 -12.60 -21.30 33.75
C LYS A 81 -12.74 -22.39 34.82
N GLU A 82 -13.84 -22.38 35.57
CA GLU A 82 -14.16 -23.38 36.60
C GLU A 82 -14.39 -24.79 36.01
N ASP A 83 -14.82 -24.87 34.74
CA ASP A 83 -15.12 -26.13 34.04
C ASP A 83 -13.92 -26.67 33.25
N TRP A 84 -12.77 -25.99 33.27
CA TRP A 84 -11.62 -26.39 32.47
C TRP A 84 -10.91 -27.61 33.09
N SER A 85 -10.87 -28.72 32.35
CA SER A 85 -10.00 -29.86 32.65
C SER A 85 -8.59 -29.62 32.08
N VAL A 86 -7.77 -28.87 32.82
CA VAL A 86 -6.39 -28.56 32.42
C VAL A 86 -5.44 -29.64 32.95
N PRO A 87 -4.68 -30.34 32.09
CA PRO A 87 -3.68 -31.31 32.54
C PRO A 87 -2.57 -30.68 33.39
N ASP A 88 -2.01 -31.43 34.34
CA ASP A 88 -0.94 -30.98 35.23
C ASP A 88 0.24 -30.36 34.46
N TYR A 89 0.69 -30.99 33.37
CA TYR A 89 1.82 -30.48 32.60
C TYR A 89 1.59 -29.08 32.01
N VAL A 90 0.34 -28.69 31.73
CA VAL A 90 -0.02 -27.34 31.24
C VAL A 90 -0.10 -26.37 32.42
N LEU A 91 -0.68 -26.78 33.55
CA LEU A 91 -0.77 -25.96 34.75
C LEU A 91 0.61 -25.56 35.28
N TYR A 92 1.59 -26.45 35.17
CA TYR A 92 2.96 -26.22 35.61
C TYR A 92 3.89 -25.69 34.51
N GLU A 93 3.39 -25.46 33.30
CA GLU A 93 4.18 -24.90 32.21
C GLU A 93 4.48 -23.41 32.46
N ILE A 94 5.76 -23.07 32.56
CA ILE A 94 6.20 -21.67 32.68
C ILE A 94 6.45 -21.12 31.28
N VAL A 95 5.46 -20.42 30.73
CA VAL A 95 5.60 -19.72 29.45
C VAL A 95 6.32 -18.39 29.66
N LEU A 96 7.60 -18.34 29.29
CA LEU A 96 8.36 -17.09 29.31
C LEU A 96 8.01 -16.22 28.09
N PRO A 97 7.99 -14.88 28.23
CA PRO A 97 7.82 -14.02 27.08
C PRO A 97 8.94 -14.25 26.05
N PRO A 98 8.65 -14.07 24.75
CA PRO A 98 9.69 -14.17 23.73
C PRO A 98 10.81 -13.18 24.05
N ARG A 99 12.06 -13.60 23.83
CA ARG A 99 13.24 -12.75 24.04
C ARG A 99 13.18 -11.54 23.10
N TYR A 100 12.68 -10.43 23.61
CA TYR A 100 12.59 -9.19 22.87
C TYR A 100 13.89 -8.41 22.96
N ARG A 101 14.50 -8.13 21.81
CA ARG A 101 15.61 -7.16 21.69
C ARG A 101 15.08 -5.91 21.00
N ARG A 102 15.10 -4.78 21.70
CA ARG A 102 14.82 -3.49 21.06
C ARG A 102 15.91 -3.20 20.03
N LEU A 103 15.53 -3.17 18.75
CA LEU A 103 16.45 -2.78 17.68
C LEU A 103 16.90 -1.34 17.90
N VAL A 104 18.15 -1.04 17.53
CA VAL A 104 18.65 0.34 17.50
C VAL A 104 17.80 1.08 16.48
N GLY A 105 16.99 2.03 16.95
CA GLY A 105 16.14 2.84 16.07
C GLY A 105 16.97 3.62 15.05
N ARG A 106 16.30 4.18 14.05
CA ARG A 106 16.95 5.00 13.02
C ARG A 106 17.81 6.10 13.67
N PRO A 107 19.10 6.24 13.30
CA PRO A 107 19.93 7.35 13.75
C PRO A 107 19.26 8.69 13.41
N ARG A 108 19.30 9.63 14.36
CA ARG A 108 18.71 10.96 14.15
C ARG A 108 19.43 11.68 13.01
N LYS A 109 18.68 12.24 12.05
CA LYS A 109 19.25 13.06 10.95
C LYS A 109 20.01 14.30 11.44
N ARG A 110 19.64 14.83 12.61
CA ARG A 110 20.29 16.00 13.21
C ARG A 110 20.60 15.71 14.68
N ARG A 111 21.76 16.21 15.13
CA ARG A 111 22.15 16.24 16.53
C ARG A 111 21.14 17.07 17.34
N LYS A 112 20.85 16.64 18.58
CA LYS A 112 20.14 17.49 19.56
C LYS A 112 21.07 18.66 19.94
N LYS A 113 20.62 19.89 19.71
CA LYS A 113 21.30 21.09 20.20
C LYS A 113 20.97 21.30 21.68
N ASN A 114 21.93 21.79 22.47
CA ASN A 114 21.70 22.19 23.86
C ASN A 114 20.92 23.51 23.94
N VAL A 115 20.33 23.81 25.09
CA VAL A 115 19.51 25.03 25.30
C VAL A 115 20.32 26.31 25.04
N ASP A 116 21.62 26.29 25.36
CA ASP A 116 22.51 27.44 25.16
C ASP A 116 23.06 27.58 23.72
N GLU A 117 22.79 26.60 22.85
CA GLU A 117 23.21 26.69 21.45
C GLU A 117 22.29 27.64 20.66
N LYS A 118 22.74 28.89 20.49
CA LYS A 118 22.06 29.88 19.65
C LYS A 118 21.87 29.35 18.22
N ILE A 119 20.65 29.45 17.69
CA ILE A 119 20.38 29.18 16.28
C ILE A 119 20.92 30.38 15.49
N THR A 120 22.16 30.29 15.02
CA THR A 120 22.67 31.18 13.98
C THR A 120 22.01 30.80 12.66
N VAL A 121 20.97 31.54 12.29
CA VAL A 121 20.54 31.58 10.90
C VAL A 121 21.63 32.36 10.16
N ASN A 122 22.39 31.68 9.31
CA ASN A 122 23.34 32.37 8.44
C ASN A 122 22.54 33.33 7.56
N LYS A 123 22.61 34.62 7.88
CA LYS A 123 22.09 35.67 7.02
C LYS A 123 23.09 35.84 5.89
N ASN A 124 22.68 35.49 4.68
CA ASN A 124 23.49 35.71 3.50
C ASN A 124 23.57 37.22 3.26
N SER A 125 24.78 37.78 3.37
CA SER A 125 25.09 39.16 3.02
C SER A 125 25.83 39.21 1.68
N CYS A 126 25.62 40.29 0.94
CA CYS A 126 26.29 40.52 -0.32
C CYS A 126 27.79 40.74 -0.11
N GLY A 127 28.64 39.89 -0.67
CA GLY A 127 30.10 40.05 -0.54
C GLY A 127 30.68 41.32 -1.19
N HIS A 128 29.89 42.11 -1.94
CA HIS A 128 30.33 43.37 -2.55
C HIS A 128 29.94 44.60 -1.71
N TYR A 129 28.70 44.64 -1.17
CA TYR A 129 28.17 45.80 -0.42
C TYR A 129 27.76 45.48 1.03
N GLY A 130 27.93 44.24 1.48
CA GLY A 130 27.60 43.79 2.84
C GLY A 130 26.09 43.73 3.16
N GLN A 131 25.20 44.12 2.24
CA GLN A 131 23.77 44.16 2.52
C GLN A 131 23.14 42.76 2.59
N GLU A 132 22.29 42.56 3.60
CA GLU A 132 21.53 41.33 3.80
C GLU A 132 20.42 41.19 2.73
N GLY A 133 20.05 39.96 2.39
CA GLY A 133 18.89 39.66 1.53
C GLY A 133 19.22 39.30 0.07
N HIS A 134 20.48 39.43 -0.35
CA HIS A 134 20.94 38.97 -1.66
C HIS A 134 22.41 38.55 -1.60
N ASN A 135 22.89 37.82 -2.61
CA ASN A 135 24.30 37.42 -2.70
C ASN A 135 25.04 38.25 -3.77
N ARG A 136 26.37 38.13 -3.84
CA ARG A 136 27.19 38.90 -4.81
C ARG A 136 26.74 38.71 -6.27
N ARG A 137 26.19 37.55 -6.64
CA ARG A 137 25.74 37.27 -8.01
C ARG A 137 24.45 37.98 -8.37
N THR A 138 23.60 38.27 -7.39
CA THR A 138 22.32 38.96 -7.58
C THR A 138 22.36 40.42 -7.09
N CYS A 139 23.56 40.99 -6.96
CA CYS A 139 23.74 42.38 -6.55
C CYS A 139 23.48 43.32 -7.73
N THR A 140 22.57 44.26 -7.55
CA THR A 140 22.14 45.23 -8.57
C THR A 140 22.89 46.57 -8.50
N PHE A 141 23.88 46.70 -7.61
CA PHE A 141 24.66 47.92 -7.50
C PHE A 141 25.76 47.96 -8.56
N PHE A 142 25.76 49.01 -9.38
CA PHE A 142 26.78 49.30 -10.37
C PHE A 142 27.61 50.51 -9.90
N PRO A 143 28.94 50.39 -9.72
CA PRO A 143 29.77 51.53 -9.37
C PRO A 143 29.77 52.56 -10.50
N LYS A 144 29.59 53.84 -10.17
CA LYS A 144 29.77 54.94 -11.12
C LYS A 144 31.26 55.12 -11.38
N GLU A 145 31.69 54.97 -12.63
CA GLU A 145 33.07 55.19 -13.03
C GLU A 145 33.47 56.65 -12.79
N LYS A 146 34.72 56.87 -12.36
CA LYS A 146 35.38 58.19 -12.25
C LYS A 146 36.21 58.44 -13.48
#